data_AF-A0A972FGA3-F1
#
_entry.id   AF-A0A972FGA3-F1
#
_cell.length_a   1.000
_cell.length_b   1.000
_cell.length_c   1.000
_cell.angle_alpha   90.00
_cell.angle_beta   90.00
_cell.angle_gamma   90.00
#
_symmetry.space_group_name_H-M   'P 1'
#
loop_
_entity.id
_entity.type
_entity.pdbx_description
1 polymer ?
#
loop_
_entity_poly.entity_id
_entity_poly.type
_entity_poly.pdbx_seq_one_letter_code
_entity_poly.pdbx_strand_id
1 'polypeptide(L)'
;MTYVVTESCIRCKYTDCVDVCPVDCFREGPNFLVIDPEECIDCTLCVAECPVEAIYAEDDVPDDQRDFIALNAELSRQWGPIVERKDALPDADDWAQRKDKLSELKR
;
A
#
# COMPACT_ATOMS: atom_id res chain seq x y z
N MET A 1 -9.74 -7.70 -10.83
CA MET A 1 -10.08 -7.08 -9.54
C MET A 1 -8.84 -7.20 -8.69
N THR A 2 -8.36 -6.10 -8.15
CA THR A 2 -7.13 -6.02 -7.34
C THR A 2 -7.42 -5.32 -6.01
N TYR A 3 -6.47 -5.40 -5.09
CA TYR A 3 -6.39 -4.48 -3.96
C TYR A 3 -5.48 -3.30 -4.29
N VAL A 4 -5.70 -2.19 -3.58
CA VAL A 4 -5.05 -0.90 -3.82
C VAL A 4 -4.61 -0.32 -2.49
N VAL A 5 -3.34 0.06 -2.39
CA VAL A 5 -2.82 0.82 -1.25
C VAL A 5 -3.09 2.31 -1.48
N THR A 6 -3.63 2.99 -0.48
CA THR A 6 -4.09 4.38 -0.53
C THR A 6 -3.28 5.28 0.41
N GLU A 7 -3.65 6.56 0.52
CA GLU A 7 -2.78 7.61 1.09
C GLU A 7 -2.29 7.32 2.52
N SER A 8 -3.09 6.61 3.32
CA SER A 8 -2.81 6.34 4.72
C SER A 8 -1.51 5.56 4.94
N CYS A 9 -1.01 4.83 3.93
CA CYS A 9 0.28 4.13 4.03
C CYS A 9 1.49 5.08 3.87
N ILE A 10 1.33 6.23 3.22
CA ILE A 10 2.44 7.17 2.97
C ILE A 10 3.02 7.66 4.31
N ARG A 11 4.34 7.56 4.46
CA ARG A 11 5.12 7.84 5.68
C ARG A 11 4.83 6.94 6.89
N CYS A 12 3.91 5.99 6.76
CA CYS A 12 3.71 4.96 7.77
C CYS A 12 4.50 3.70 7.41
N LYS A 13 4.17 3.09 6.26
CA LYS A 13 4.86 1.92 5.70
C LYS A 13 5.16 0.86 6.78
N TYR A 14 4.12 0.38 7.47
CA TYR A 14 4.25 -0.64 8.52
C TYR A 14 4.66 -2.03 7.97
N THR A 15 4.29 -2.34 6.73
CA THR A 15 4.66 -3.56 5.99
C THR A 15 4.05 -4.89 6.49
N ASP A 16 3.17 -4.88 7.50
CA ASP A 16 2.47 -6.09 7.99
C ASP A 16 1.66 -6.81 6.89
N CYS A 17 1.14 -6.06 5.92
CA CYS A 17 0.41 -6.60 4.78
C CYS A 17 1.22 -7.58 3.91
N VAL A 18 2.56 -7.53 3.97
CA VAL A 18 3.44 -8.39 3.18
C VAL A 18 3.44 -9.82 3.73
N ASP A 19 3.40 -10.01 5.05
CA ASP A 19 3.50 -11.33 5.70
C ASP A 19 2.32 -12.26 5.35
N VAL A 20 1.19 -11.70 4.92
CA VAL A 20 -0.02 -12.45 4.59
C VAL A 20 -0.28 -12.56 3.08
N CYS A 21 0.59 -11.99 2.24
CA CYS A 21 0.41 -12.03 0.79
C CYS A 21 0.85 -13.39 0.22
N PRO A 22 -0.05 -14.23 -0.33
CA PRO A 22 0.32 -15.58 -0.80
C PRO A 22 1.08 -15.59 -2.14
N VAL A 23 1.16 -14.44 -2.82
CA VAL A 23 1.70 -14.29 -4.17
C VAL A 23 2.75 -13.18 -4.27
N ASP A 24 3.19 -12.63 -3.13
CA ASP A 24 4.27 -11.62 -3.08
C ASP A 24 4.08 -10.39 -3.99
N CYS A 25 2.81 -9.98 -4.20
CA CYS A 25 2.46 -8.91 -5.15
C CYS A 25 2.72 -7.48 -4.64
N PHE A 26 3.39 -7.29 -3.49
CA PHE A 26 3.74 -5.96 -2.97
C PHE A 26 5.05 -5.46 -3.57
N ARG A 27 5.10 -4.16 -3.86
CA ARG A 27 6.29 -3.44 -4.33
C ARG A 27 6.65 -2.30 -3.40
N GLU A 28 7.94 -2.10 -3.21
CA GLU A 28 8.47 -1.22 -2.17
C GLU A 28 9.06 0.08 -2.70
N GLY A 29 8.49 1.19 -2.25
CA GLY A 29 9.07 2.51 -2.41
C GLY A 29 9.76 3.01 -1.14
N PRO A 30 10.37 4.20 -1.19
CA PRO A 30 11.06 4.79 -0.04
C PRO A 30 10.15 5.00 1.19
N ASN A 31 8.89 5.40 0.99
CA ASN A 31 7.96 5.69 2.08
C ASN A 31 6.51 5.24 1.84
N PHE A 32 6.32 4.31 0.92
CA PHE A 32 5.01 3.79 0.52
C PHE A 32 5.17 2.38 -0.05
N LEU A 33 4.09 1.59 0.01
CA LEU A 33 3.98 0.30 -0.69
C LEU A 33 2.88 0.38 -1.72
N VAL A 34 3.01 -0.38 -2.80
CA VAL A 34 1.95 -0.57 -3.79
C VAL A 34 1.69 -2.05 -4.05
N ILE A 35 0.51 -2.37 -4.52
CA ILE A 35 0.12 -3.71 -4.97
C ILE A 35 0.21 -3.77 -6.49
N ASP A 36 0.86 -4.80 -7.01
CA ASP A 36 0.86 -5.09 -8.43
C ASP A 36 -0.50 -5.69 -8.86
N PRO A 37 -1.29 -4.99 -9.68
CA PRO A 37 -2.62 -5.44 -10.06
C PRO A 37 -2.61 -6.66 -10.98
N GLU A 38 -1.49 -6.97 -11.63
CA GLU A 38 -1.37 -8.14 -12.52
C GLU A 38 -1.08 -9.42 -11.73
N GLU A 39 -0.49 -9.31 -10.53
CA GLU A 39 -0.16 -10.43 -9.66
C GLU A 39 -1.17 -10.63 -8.52
N CYS A 40 -1.89 -9.58 -8.12
CA CYS A 40 -2.89 -9.68 -7.07
C CYS A 40 -4.00 -10.67 -7.44
N ILE A 41 -4.28 -11.63 -6.56
CA ILE A 41 -5.30 -12.67 -6.75
C ILE A 41 -6.60 -12.41 -5.98
N ASP A 42 -6.81 -11.19 -5.49
CA ASP A 42 -8.04 -10.77 -4.80
C ASP A 42 -8.40 -11.64 -3.56
N CYS A 43 -7.39 -12.00 -2.74
CA CYS A 43 -7.59 -12.90 -1.60
C CYS A 43 -8.01 -12.19 -0.28
N THR A 44 -8.11 -10.87 -0.26
CA THR A 44 -8.52 -10.01 0.89
C THR A 44 -7.65 -10.02 2.15
N LEU A 45 -6.71 -10.96 2.29
CA LEU A 45 -5.95 -11.15 3.54
C LEU A 45 -5.22 -9.91 4.05
N CYS A 46 -4.68 -9.08 3.14
CA CYS A 46 -3.89 -7.91 3.51
C CYS A 46 -4.69 -6.75 4.12
N VAL A 47 -6.02 -6.70 3.93
CA VAL A 47 -6.85 -5.56 4.36
C VAL A 47 -6.85 -5.40 5.86
N ALA A 48 -7.11 -6.48 6.60
CA ALA A 48 -7.21 -6.47 8.05
C ALA A 48 -5.85 -6.30 8.76
N GLU A 49 -4.74 -6.60 8.06
CA GLU A 49 -3.39 -6.51 8.62
C GLU A 49 -2.81 -5.09 8.57
N CYS A 50 -3.38 -4.19 7.76
CA CYS A 50 -2.87 -2.83 7.66
C CYS A 50 -3.29 -1.99 8.89
N PRO A 51 -2.35 -1.55 9.77
CA PRO A 51 -2.72 -0.85 11.01
C PRO A 51 -3.38 0.52 10.81
N VAL A 52 -3.27 1.07 9.60
CA VAL A 52 -3.81 2.38 9.20
C VAL A 52 -4.91 2.25 8.14
N GLU A 53 -5.44 1.04 7.95
CA GLU A 53 -6.58 0.75 7.07
C GLU A 53 -6.40 1.30 5.65
N ALA A 54 -5.17 1.25 5.13
CA ALA A 54 -4.82 1.89 3.85
C ALA A 54 -5.14 1.04 2.62
N ILE A 55 -5.65 -0.18 2.77
CA ILE A 55 -5.80 -1.15 1.68
C ILE A 55 -7.28 -1.38 1.41
N TYR A 56 -7.69 -1.16 0.17
CA TYR A 56 -9.07 -1.29 -0.29
C TYR A 56 -9.15 -2.22 -1.50
N ALA A 57 -10.27 -2.91 -1.68
CA ALA A 57 -10.60 -3.47 -2.98
C ALA A 57 -10.76 -2.32 -3.99
N GLU A 58 -10.37 -2.53 -5.25
CA GLU A 58 -10.42 -1.50 -6.29
C GLU A 58 -11.78 -0.78 -6.39
N ASP A 59 -12.88 -1.53 -6.27
CA ASP A 59 -14.25 -1.01 -6.33
C ASP A 59 -14.67 -0.24 -5.06
N ASP A 60 -13.98 -0.46 -3.93
CA ASP A 60 -14.25 0.16 -2.63
C ASP A 60 -13.30 1.32 -2.31
N VAL A 61 -12.38 1.66 -3.23
CA VAL A 61 -11.50 2.83 -3.06
C VAL A 61 -12.35 4.10 -2.94
N PRO A 62 -12.14 4.93 -1.90
CA PRO A 62 -12.85 6.19 -1.73
C PRO A 62 -12.78 7.09 -2.98
N ASP A 63 -13.87 7.82 -3.25
CA ASP A 63 -14.02 8.65 -4.47
C ASP A 63 -12.87 9.65 -4.65
N ASP A 64 -12.37 10.22 -3.55
CA ASP A 64 -11.27 11.19 -3.49
C ASP A 64 -9.87 10.57 -3.59
N GLN A 65 -9.77 9.23 -3.62
CA GLN A 65 -8.52 8.49 -3.66
C GLN A 65 -8.42 7.54 -4.86
N ARG A 66 -9.34 7.62 -5.83
CA ARG A 66 -9.31 6.78 -7.04
C ARG A 66 -8.01 6.86 -7.84
N ASP A 67 -7.30 7.98 -7.77
CA ASP A 67 -6.00 8.14 -8.44
C ASP A 67 -4.95 7.12 -7.96
N PHE A 68 -5.11 6.56 -6.75
CA PHE A 68 -4.23 5.52 -6.23
C PHE A 68 -4.31 4.21 -7.02
N ILE A 69 -5.40 3.92 -7.73
CA ILE A 69 -5.53 2.73 -8.58
C ILE A 69 -4.46 2.78 -9.68
N ALA A 70 -4.42 3.88 -10.43
CA ALA A 70 -3.44 4.08 -11.49
C ALA A 70 -2.02 4.21 -10.92
N LEU A 71 -1.87 4.86 -9.77
CA LEU A 71 -0.57 5.01 -9.10
C LEU A 71 0.04 3.67 -8.68
N ASN A 72 -0.76 2.75 -8.14
CA ASN A 72 -0.30 1.42 -7.76
C ASN A 72 0.22 0.66 -8.99
N ALA A 73 -0.56 0.67 -10.08
CA ALA A 73 -0.16 0.05 -11.35
C ALA A 73 1.09 0.69 -11.99
N GLU A 74 1.25 2.01 -11.88
CA GLU A 74 2.41 2.73 -12.40
C GLU A 74 3.69 2.39 -11.61
N LEU A 75 3.60 2.46 -10.28
CA LEU A 75 4.76 2.28 -9.39
C LEU A 75 5.12 0.81 -9.22
N SER A 76 4.17 -0.13 -9.37
CA SER A 76 4.46 -1.56 -9.25
C SER A 76 5.45 -2.06 -10.31
N ARG A 77 5.44 -1.40 -11.48
CA ARG A 77 6.35 -1.66 -12.59
C ARG A 77 7.75 -1.05 -12.41
N GLN A 78 7.89 -0.12 -11.48
CA GLN A 78 9.14 0.63 -11.24
C GLN A 78 9.86 0.17 -9.97
N TRP A 79 9.10 -0.20 -8.94
CA TRP A 79 9.62 -0.61 -7.65
C TRP A 79 9.83 -2.11 -7.55
N GLY A 80 10.83 -2.51 -6.76
CA GLY A 80 11.16 -3.92 -6.55
C GLY A 80 10.18 -4.60 -5.58
N PRO A 81 10.13 -5.95 -5.58
CA PRO A 81 9.28 -6.70 -4.67
C PRO A 81 9.75 -6.58 -3.23
N ILE A 82 8.79 -6.60 -2.30
CA ILE A 82 9.02 -6.82 -0.87
C ILE A 82 8.27 -8.08 -0.46
N VAL A 83 9.02 -9.06 0.05
CA VAL A 83 8.53 -10.41 0.37
C VAL A 83 8.68 -10.75 1.85
N GLU A 84 9.29 -9.85 2.63
CA GLU A 84 9.47 -9.98 4.07
C GLU A 84 9.11 -8.66 4.74
N ARG A 85 8.41 -8.73 5.88
CA ARG A 85 8.12 -7.56 6.71
C ARG A 85 9.41 -6.90 7.22
N LYS A 86 9.37 -5.58 7.30
CA LYS A 86 10.41 -4.72 7.89
C LYS A 86 9.80 -3.88 9.00
N ASP A 87 10.65 -3.27 9.81
CA ASP A 87 10.18 -2.28 10.78
C ASP A 87 9.50 -1.10 10.04
N ALA A 88 8.45 -0.57 10.66
CA ALA A 88 7.78 0.64 10.20
C ALA A 88 8.75 1.83 10.13
N LEU A 89 8.36 2.90 9.43
CA LEU A 89 9.17 4.12 9.42
C LEU A 89 9.28 4.72 10.83
N PRO A 90 10.41 5.37 11.19
CA PRO A 90 10.65 5.83 12.56
C PRO A 90 9.59 6.80 13.10
N ASP A 91 8.91 7.54 12.23
CA ASP A 91 7.85 8.50 12.55
C ASP A 91 6.45 7.99 12.19
N ALA A 92 6.27 6.70 11.89
CA ALA A 92 5.00 6.15 11.37
C ALA A 92 3.77 6.51 12.24
N ASP A 93 3.91 6.44 13.57
CA ASP A 93 2.83 6.75 14.51
C ASP A 93 2.42 8.24 14.48
N ASP A 94 3.36 9.15 14.20
CA ASP A 94 3.06 10.59 14.02
C ASP A 94 2.29 10.87 12.73
N TRP A 95 2.36 9.95 11.76
CA TRP A 95 1.71 10.04 10.44
C TRP A 95 0.45 9.20 10.32
N ALA A 96 0.20 8.27 11.25
CA ALA A 96 -0.90 7.32 11.19
C ALA A 96 -2.28 7.99 11.10
N GLN A 97 -2.45 9.15 11.75
CA GLN A 97 -3.71 9.89 11.79
C GLN A 97 -3.75 11.10 10.84
N ARG A 98 -2.70 11.34 10.06
CA ARG A 98 -2.64 12.48 9.14
C ARG A 98 -3.28 12.13 7.80
N LYS A 99 -4.00 13.10 7.23
CA LYS A 99 -4.63 13.03 5.92
C LYS A 99 -3.85 13.87 4.90
N ASP A 100 -4.26 13.77 3.65
CA ASP A 100 -3.69 14.51 2.51
C ASP A 100 -2.19 14.24 2.33
N LYS A 101 -1.78 12.98 2.50
CA LYS A 101 -0.36 12.58 2.53
C LYS A 101 0.26 12.41 1.16
N LEU A 102 -0.51 12.53 0.07
CA LEU A 102 -0.02 12.31 -1.29
C LEU A 102 1.17 13.21 -1.67
N SER A 103 1.22 14.46 -1.18
CA SER A 103 2.34 15.38 -1.42
C SER A 103 3.67 14.92 -0.80
N GLU A 104 3.61 14.00 0.17
CA GLU A 104 4.78 13.46 0.86
C GLU A 104 5.35 12.21 0.18
N LEU A 105 4.67 11.67 -0.84
CA LEU A 105 5.10 10.47 -1.56
C LEU A 105 6.49 10.67 -2.20
N LYS A 106 7.39 9.72 -1.96
CA LYS A 106 8.71 9.68 -2.60
C LYS A 106 8.69 8.57 -3.66
N ARG A 107 8.96 8.94 -4.91
CA ARG A 107 9.08 8.02 -6.05
C ARG A 107 10.48 7.43 -6.14
#